data_AF-A0A9D1DQF8-F1
#
_entry.id   AF-A0A9D1DQF8-F1
#
_cell.length_a   1.000
_cell.length_b   1.000
_cell.length_c   1.000
_cell.angle_alpha   90.00
_cell.angle_beta   90.00
_cell.angle_gamma   90.00
#
_symmetry.space_group_name_H-M   'P 1'
#
loop_
_entity.id
_entity.type
_entity.pdbx_description
1 polymer ?
#
loop_
_entity_poly.entity_id
_entity_poly.type
_entity_poly.pdbx_seq_one_letter_code
_entity_poly.pdbx_strand_id
1 'polypeptide(L)'
;MSGGSMGYIYNTLIEYKGYLCDPEMDSLLEDFCKVLHDAEWMHSADISEETYLKTVEEFKAKWFLEPREKRLKEFVEQIFQNAKNECLKMIGE
;
A
#
# COMPACT_ATOMS: atom_id res chain seq x y z
N MET A 1 -22.37 -3.11 -16.14
CA MET A 1 -21.48 -3.06 -14.96
C MET A 1 -20.93 -4.46 -14.80
N SER A 2 -19.65 -4.69 -15.09
CA SER A 2 -19.02 -5.91 -14.58
C SER A 2 -18.98 -5.74 -13.06
N GLY A 3 -19.76 -6.54 -12.34
CA GLY A 3 -19.60 -6.66 -10.91
C GLY A 3 -18.26 -7.34 -10.73
N GLY A 4 -17.26 -6.61 -10.25
CA GLY A 4 -15.91 -7.12 -10.04
C GLY A 4 -15.94 -8.49 -9.37
N SER A 5 -15.08 -9.38 -9.83
CA SER A 5 -15.09 -10.80 -9.48
C SER A 5 -14.94 -11.07 -7.97
N MET A 6 -14.47 -10.08 -7.20
CA MET A 6 -14.21 -10.19 -5.75
C MET A 6 -14.96 -9.12 -4.93
N GLY A 7 -15.88 -8.38 -5.56
CA GLY A 7 -16.72 -7.39 -4.89
C GLY A 7 -16.00 -6.11 -4.46
N TYR A 8 -14.84 -5.81 -5.04
CA TYR A 8 -14.04 -4.61 -4.74
C TYR A 8 -13.70 -4.44 -3.25
N ILE A 9 -13.51 -5.54 -2.52
CA ILE A 9 -13.30 -5.53 -1.06
C ILE A 9 -12.06 -4.71 -0.66
N TYR A 10 -11.08 -4.58 -1.56
CA TYR A 10 -9.90 -3.74 -1.33
C TYR A 10 -10.27 -2.27 -1.09
N ASN A 11 -11.37 -1.76 -1.67
CA ASN A 11 -11.87 -0.40 -1.41
C ASN A 11 -12.34 -0.26 0.04
N THR A 12 -13.02 -1.28 0.59
CA THR A 12 -13.42 -1.26 2.00
C THR A 12 -12.22 -1.42 2.93
N LEU A 13 -11.25 -2.27 2.57
CA LEU A 13 -10.07 -2.48 3.38
C LEU A 13 -9.20 -1.23 3.46
N ILE A 14 -8.96 -0.53 2.34
CA ILE A 14 -8.11 0.67 2.34
C ILE A 14 -8.68 1.82 3.17
N GLU A 15 -10.00 1.86 3.41
CA GLU A 15 -10.63 2.84 4.32
C GLU A 15 -10.16 2.70 5.78
N TYR A 16 -9.63 1.53 6.18
CA TYR A 16 -9.05 1.33 7.51
C TYR A 16 -7.63 1.87 7.64
N LYS A 17 -7.02 2.37 6.55
CA LYS A 17 -5.71 3.04 6.61
C LYS A 17 -5.78 4.24 7.55
N GLY A 18 -4.84 4.32 8.49
CA GLY A 18 -4.79 5.34 9.55
C GLY A 18 -5.54 4.95 10.83
N TYR A 19 -6.43 3.95 10.77
CA TYR A 19 -7.11 3.41 11.94
C TYR A 19 -6.35 2.27 12.61
N LEU A 20 -5.31 1.73 11.95
CA LEU A 20 -4.46 0.69 12.54
C LEU A 20 -3.48 1.25 13.58
N CYS A 21 -3.30 2.57 13.62
CA CYS A 21 -2.43 3.28 14.55
C CYS A 21 -0.97 2.79 14.54
N ASP A 22 -0.54 2.16 13.44
CA ASP A 22 0.81 1.64 13.23
C ASP A 22 1.20 1.89 11.76
N PRO A 23 2.24 2.70 11.49
CA PRO A 23 2.65 3.04 10.13
C PRO A 23 3.06 1.83 9.27
N GLU A 24 3.65 0.79 9.88
CA GLU A 24 4.02 -0.42 9.16
C GLU A 24 2.77 -1.20 8.76
N MET A 25 1.79 -1.31 9.66
CA MET A 25 0.51 -1.97 9.36
C MET A 25 -0.32 -1.19 8.33
N ASP A 26 -0.37 0.14 8.41
CA ASP A 26 -1.05 0.98 7.42
C ASP A 26 -0.40 0.85 6.03
N SER A 27 0.94 0.80 5.96
CA SER A 27 1.64 0.55 4.69
C SER A 27 1.41 -0.88 4.18
N LEU A 28 1.32 -1.88 5.05
CA LEU A 28 1.04 -3.26 4.67
C LEU A 28 -0.35 -3.38 4.05
N LEU A 29 -1.35 -2.76 4.70
CA LEU A 29 -2.73 -2.72 4.22
C LEU A 29 -2.79 -2.09 2.82
N GLU A 30 -2.11 -0.96 2.61
CA GLU A 30 -2.07 -0.28 1.32
C GLU A 30 -1.48 -1.16 0.20
N ASP A 31 -0.31 -1.75 0.44
CA ASP A 31 0.32 -2.60 -0.57
C ASP A 31 -0.48 -3.88 -0.82
N PHE A 32 -1.09 -4.45 0.22
CA PHE A 32 -1.91 -5.65 0.08
C PHE A 32 -3.22 -5.36 -0.65
N CYS A 33 -3.83 -4.19 -0.45
CA CYS A 33 -4.98 -3.74 -1.24
C CYS A 33 -4.64 -3.65 -2.74
N LYS A 34 -3.40 -3.27 -3.12
CA LYS A 34 -2.95 -3.33 -4.53
C LYS A 34 -2.93 -4.77 -5.05
N VAL A 35 -2.48 -5.74 -4.25
CA VAL A 35 -2.51 -7.16 -4.63
C VAL A 35 -3.94 -7.64 -4.85
N LEU A 36 -4.88 -7.26 -3.96
CA LEU A 36 -6.29 -7.64 -4.08
C LEU A 36 -6.97 -7.00 -5.30
N HIS A 37 -6.66 -5.72 -5.57
CA HIS A 37 -7.12 -5.02 -6.76
C HIS A 37 -6.72 -5.76 -8.04
N ASP A 38 -5.43 -6.08 -8.18
CA ASP A 38 -4.92 -6.73 -9.39
C ASP A 38 -5.40 -8.18 -9.52
N ALA A 39 -5.59 -8.89 -8.39
CA ALA A 39 -6.22 -10.22 -8.41
C ALA A 39 -7.65 -10.15 -8.98
N GLU A 40 -8.44 -9.18 -8.52
CA GLU A 40 -9.82 -8.99 -8.99
C GLU A 40 -9.88 -8.61 -10.46
N TRP A 41 -8.97 -7.74 -10.92
CA TRP A 41 -8.86 -7.33 -12.32
C TRP A 41 -8.39 -8.49 -13.21
N MET A 42 -7.46 -9.31 -12.74
CA MET A 42 -7.03 -10.51 -13.46
C MET A 42 -8.19 -11.51 -13.62
N HIS A 43 -8.95 -11.77 -12.56
CA HIS A 43 -10.13 -12.64 -12.62
C HIS A 43 -11.28 -12.06 -13.46
N SER A 44 -11.36 -10.73 -13.58
CA SER A 44 -12.32 -10.03 -14.44
C SER A 44 -11.82 -9.88 -15.88
N ALA A 45 -10.62 -10.38 -16.19
CA ALA A 45 -9.91 -10.24 -17.46
C ALA A 45 -9.61 -8.80 -17.89
N ASP A 46 -9.54 -7.88 -16.92
CA ASP A 46 -9.16 -6.47 -17.13
C ASP A 46 -7.63 -6.32 -17.22
N ILE A 47 -6.87 -7.23 -16.59
CA ILE A 47 -5.42 -7.33 -16.73
C ILE A 47 -4.99 -8.77 -17.02
N SER A 48 -3.78 -8.92 -17.54
CA SER A 48 -3.16 -10.23 -17.73
C SER A 48 -2.69 -10.85 -16.41
N GLU A 49 -2.58 -12.18 -16.39
CA GLU A 49 -1.95 -12.91 -15.28
C GLU A 49 -0.51 -12.44 -15.02
N GLU A 50 0.25 -12.12 -16.07
CA GLU A 50 1.61 -11.58 -15.96
C GLU A 50 1.63 -10.27 -15.16
N THR A 51 0.69 -9.36 -15.44
CA THR A 51 0.54 -8.10 -14.71
C THR A 51 0.28 -8.35 -13.22
N TYR A 52 -0.63 -9.26 -12.90
CA TYR A 52 -0.91 -9.65 -11.51
C TYR A 52 0.31 -10.27 -10.82
N LEU A 53 1.00 -11.21 -11.47
CA LEU A 53 2.18 -11.87 -10.92
C LEU A 53 3.29 -10.87 -10.58
N LYS A 54 3.50 -9.86 -11.43
CA LYS A 54 4.45 -8.78 -11.15
C LYS A 54 4.08 -8.01 -9.88
N THR A 55 2.81 -7.67 -9.68
CA THR A 55 2.34 -7.02 -8.44
C THR A 55 2.59 -7.90 -7.21
N VAL A 56 2.37 -9.22 -7.32
CA VAL A 56 2.68 -10.17 -6.25
C VAL A 56 4.19 -10.24 -5.97
N GLU A 57 5.03 -10.23 -6.99
CA GLU A 57 6.48 -10.21 -6.84
C GLU A 57 6.97 -8.94 -6.15
N GLU A 58 6.49 -7.77 -6.55
CA GLU A 58 6.80 -6.49 -5.92
C GLU A 58 6.40 -6.48 -4.43
N PHE A 59 5.19 -6.96 -4.12
CA PHE A 59 4.72 -7.09 -2.75
C PHE A 59 5.62 -8.01 -1.92
N LYS A 60 5.91 -9.22 -2.44
CA LYS A 60 6.74 -10.20 -1.74
C LYS A 60 8.17 -9.71 -1.55
N ALA A 61 8.72 -9.04 -2.55
CA ALA A 61 10.03 -8.42 -2.46
C ALA A 61 10.09 -7.43 -1.29
N LYS A 62 9.14 -6.50 -1.23
CA LYS A 62 9.08 -5.51 -0.14
C LYS A 62 8.84 -6.15 1.23
N TRP A 63 7.90 -7.09 1.37
CA TRP A 63 7.43 -7.54 2.69
C TRP A 63 8.15 -8.77 3.25
N PHE A 64 8.63 -9.66 2.38
CA PHE A 64 9.23 -10.93 2.81
C PHE A 64 10.71 -11.06 2.48
N LEU A 65 11.21 -10.35 1.46
CA LEU A 65 12.62 -10.46 1.03
C LEU A 65 13.48 -9.30 1.55
N GLU A 66 12.96 -8.07 1.53
CA GLU A 66 13.69 -6.93 2.06
C GLU A 66 13.76 -6.94 3.59
N PRO A 67 14.92 -6.59 4.19
CA PRO A 67 15.05 -6.48 5.63
C PRO A 67 14.05 -5.48 6.20
N ARG A 68 13.26 -5.90 7.20
CA ARG A 68 12.29 -5.03 7.89
C ARG A 68 12.90 -3.71 8.35
N GLU A 69 14.15 -3.74 8.82
CA GLU A 69 14.87 -2.55 9.29
C GLU A 69 14.99 -1.45 8.22
N LYS A 70 15.08 -1.83 6.94
CA LYS A 70 15.08 -0.87 5.83
C LYS A 70 13.77 -0.09 5.78
N ARG A 71 12.63 -0.79 5.81
CA ARG A 71 11.28 -0.17 5.83
C ARG A 71 11.07 0.70 7.07
N LEU A 72 11.53 0.24 8.24
CA LEU A 72 11.44 1.02 9.47
C LEU A 72 12.24 2.32 9.40
N LYS A 73 13.44 2.31 8.80
CA LYS A 73 14.23 3.53 8.57
C LYS A 73 13.51 4.50 7.64
N GLU A 74 12.88 4.00 6.58
CA GLU A 74 12.07 4.81 5.66
C GLU A 74 10.88 5.46 6.38
N PHE A 75 10.16 4.73 7.24
CA PHE A 75 9.07 5.32 8.04
C PHE A 75 9.56 6.42 8.99
N VAL A 76 10.68 6.18 9.68
CA VAL A 76 11.27 7.18 10.58
C VAL A 76 11.63 8.45 9.81
N GLU A 77 12.31 8.31 8.67
CA GLU A 77 12.66 9.46 7.82
C GLU A 77 11.42 10.21 7.35
N GLN A 78 10.39 9.48 6.91
CA GLN A 78 9.15 10.10 6.43
C GLN A 78 8.41 10.86 7.54
N ILE A 79 8.38 10.34 8.77
CA ILE A 79 7.81 11.03 9.92
C ILE A 79 8.58 12.34 10.19
N PHE A 80 9.91 12.29 10.19
CA PHE A 80 10.73 13.50 10.39
C PHE A 80 10.53 14.53 9.29
N GLN A 81 10.47 14.10 8.01
CA GLN A 81 10.23 15.02 6.89
C GLN A 81 8.83 15.65 6.97
N ASN A 82 7.80 14.88 7.32
CA ASN A 82 6.45 15.41 7.49
C ASN A 82 6.41 16.46 8.61
N ALA A 83 6.98 16.15 9.78
CA ALA A 83 7.05 17.09 10.90
C ALA A 83 7.83 18.37 10.54
N LYS A 84 8.96 18.22 9.82
CA LYS A 84 9.72 19.37 9.32
C LYS A 84 8.86 20.24 8.40
N ASN A 85 8.18 19.64 7.43
CA ASN A 85 7.34 20.37 6.48
C ASN A 85 6.16 21.08 7.16
N GLU A 86 5.58 20.50 8.20
CA GLU A 86 4.56 21.16 9.03
C GLU A 86 5.12 22.40 9.74
N CYS A 87 6.30 22.29 10.34
CA CYS A 87 6.98 23.42 10.97
C CYS A 87 7.32 24.54 9.96
N LEU A 88 7.78 24.20 8.75
CA LEU A 88 8.10 25.17 7.70
C LEU A 88 6.86 25.96 7.26
N LYS A 89 5.72 25.27 7.10
CA LYS A 89 4.44 25.92 6.80
C LYS A 89 4.03 26.94 7.84
N MET A 90 4.36 26.73 9.12
CA MET A 90 4.03 27.68 10.20
C MET A 90 4.82 28.98 10.10
N ILE A 91 6.01 28.96 9.49
CA ILE A 91 6.87 30.14 9.32
C ILE A 91 6.78 30.74 7.91
N GLY A 92 5.90 30.21 7.05
CA GLY A 92 5.67 30.71 5.69
C GLY A 92 6.70 30.24 4.66
N GLU A 93 7.37 29.12 4.92
CA GLU A 93 8.27 28.42 3.98
C GLU A 93 7.59 27.20 3.33
#